data_AF-A0A257TJW6-F1
#
_entry.id   AF-A0A257TJW6-F1
#
_cell.length_a   1.000
_cell.length_b   1.000
_cell.length_c   1.000
_cell.angle_alpha   90.00
_cell.angle_beta   90.00
_cell.angle_gamma   90.00
#
_symmetry.space_group_name_H-M   'P 1'
#
loop_
_entity.id
_entity.type
_entity.pdbx_description
1 polymer ?
#
loop_
_entity_poly.entity_id
_entity_poly.type
_entity_poly.pdbx_seq_one_letter_code
_entity_poly.pdbx_strand_id
1 'polypeptide(L)'
;MLIGYVSDERYVALPDVMLEFTREGRSIEARSRATGAVYAELTPGQYEVTLYKPGFGSKRVRLDVQAEQVHQFRLLSDGLLGYVWPKWVKAGEEAEFRVHSTEAYKLELWRYGREKEFVRGLGWHDEHGPRATMQITPDGDYTQTGVAWNQQGYNIKVHRQFVEAPARSGLYYFHARTASGLHFSFPWIVAPAKPRHKLAVLASNITWNAYNSFGGRSNYIHADRFPPTPTVNSRQELNRYTDPACHLAAAEWRLLAWLEREGVDYDFYAETQFHFDQLDLADYRVLVLSTHPEYWSRKMYDRLKRWVNDEGGKLVYLGGNGLNCEVEFLDAATMICRNGDQRELDRLKRESRFHLRSESEAALLGVVYSEAGAMTGAPFRLVDADHWAFAGTGLSPGDLFGANSQHCRCPGGASAHETDKISPSSPHNVKLLAKGTNRDDGGAEMVYYDTASGGEVFSVGSIA
;
A
#
# COMPACT_ATOMS: atom_id res chain seq x y z
N MET A 1 7.55 3.87 -39.96
CA MET A 1 8.37 4.31 -38.80
C MET A 1 7.85 3.65 -37.52
N LEU A 2 8.64 3.64 -36.43
CA LEU A 2 8.15 3.22 -35.12
C LEU A 2 7.19 4.29 -34.61
N ILE A 3 5.94 3.92 -34.33
CA ILE A 3 4.93 4.82 -33.77
C ILE A 3 4.93 4.75 -32.24
N GLY A 4 5.10 3.55 -31.70
CA GLY A 4 4.91 3.34 -30.28
C GLY A 4 4.97 1.88 -29.87
N TYR A 5 4.65 1.64 -28.60
CA TYR A 5 4.45 0.31 -28.04
C TYR A 5 3.06 0.22 -27.43
N VAL A 6 2.46 -0.98 -27.47
CA VAL A 6 1.22 -1.28 -26.76
C VAL A 6 1.51 -2.23 -25.61
N SER A 7 0.97 -1.91 -24.44
CA SER A 7 1.08 -2.71 -23.22
C SER A 7 -0.21 -2.73 -22.42
N ASP A 8 -0.34 -3.66 -21.49
CA ASP A 8 -1.46 -3.76 -20.55
C ASP A 8 -1.32 -2.80 -19.35
N GLU A 9 -2.22 -2.90 -18.37
CA GLU A 9 -2.18 -2.13 -17.13
C GLU A 9 -1.00 -2.49 -16.20
N ARG A 10 -0.25 -3.54 -16.49
CA ARG A 10 0.97 -3.97 -15.78
C ARG A 10 2.25 -3.64 -16.55
N TYR A 11 2.13 -2.94 -17.68
CA TYR A 11 3.22 -2.58 -18.60
C TYR A 11 3.87 -3.80 -19.26
N VAL A 12 3.09 -4.87 -19.45
CA VAL A 12 3.46 -6.05 -20.21
C VAL A 12 3.08 -5.85 -21.68
N ALA A 13 4.00 -6.18 -22.59
CA ALA A 13 3.82 -6.06 -24.03
C ALA A 13 2.58 -6.82 -24.52
N LEU A 14 1.76 -6.16 -25.34
CA LEU A 14 0.59 -6.78 -25.96
C LEU A 14 0.82 -7.00 -27.46
N PRO A 15 0.95 -8.26 -27.93
CA PRO A 15 0.98 -8.56 -29.36
C PRO A 15 -0.41 -8.54 -29.99
N ASP A 16 -0.45 -8.37 -31.31
CA ASP A 16 -1.65 -8.47 -32.14
C ASP A 16 -2.80 -7.55 -31.70
N VAL A 17 -2.47 -6.38 -31.14
CA VAL A 17 -3.44 -5.30 -30.96
C VAL A 17 -3.69 -4.67 -32.31
N MET A 18 -4.95 -4.54 -32.71
CA MET A 18 -5.35 -3.82 -33.91
C MET A 18 -5.40 -2.31 -33.60
N LEU A 19 -4.75 -1.50 -34.41
CA LEU A 19 -4.77 -0.04 -34.33
C LEU A 19 -5.30 0.52 -35.64
N GLU A 20 -6.30 1.40 -35.54
CA GLU A 20 -6.83 2.15 -36.67
C GLU A 20 -6.47 3.63 -36.50
N PHE A 21 -5.62 4.15 -37.39
CA PHE A 21 -5.22 5.55 -37.43
C PHE A 21 -6.11 6.30 -38.42
N THR A 22 -6.91 7.24 -37.93
CA THR A 22 -7.85 8.01 -38.75
C THR A 22 -7.48 9.49 -38.79
N ARG A 23 -7.46 10.06 -40.00
CA ARG A 23 -7.24 11.49 -40.26
C ARG A 23 -7.87 11.89 -41.58
N GLU A 24 -8.65 12.98 -41.57
CA GLU A 24 -9.22 13.60 -42.80
C GLU A 24 -9.95 12.59 -43.72
N GLY A 25 -10.69 11.64 -43.13
CA GLY A 25 -11.43 10.60 -43.86
C GLY A 25 -10.57 9.43 -44.38
N ARG A 26 -9.26 9.42 -44.13
CA ARG A 26 -8.38 8.27 -44.38
C ARG A 26 -8.29 7.40 -43.12
N SER A 27 -8.24 6.08 -43.31
CA SER A 27 -8.02 5.09 -42.25
C SER A 27 -6.84 4.19 -42.64
N ILE A 28 -5.92 3.98 -41.71
CA ILE A 28 -4.72 3.15 -41.87
C ILE A 28 -4.68 2.15 -40.71
N GLU A 29 -4.66 0.85 -41.03
CA GLU A 29 -4.52 -0.22 -40.04
C GLU A 29 -3.05 -0.49 -39.73
N ALA A 30 -2.74 -0.75 -38.46
CA ALA A 30 -1.48 -1.38 -38.03
C ALA A 30 -1.74 -2.41 -36.93
N ARG A 31 -0.75 -3.26 -36.67
CA ARG A 31 -0.78 -4.24 -35.57
C ARG A 31 0.48 -4.18 -34.71
N SER A 32 0.31 -4.38 -33.41
CA SER A 32 1.46 -4.51 -32.50
C SER A 32 2.16 -5.87 -32.66
N ARG A 33 3.48 -5.88 -32.57
CA ARG A 33 4.33 -7.07 -32.65
C ARG A 33 4.45 -7.76 -31.28
N ALA A 34 5.18 -8.89 -31.21
CA ALA A 34 5.50 -9.62 -29.97
C ALA A 34 6.00 -8.73 -28.82
N THR A 35 6.77 -7.68 -29.15
CA THR A 35 7.33 -6.72 -28.18
C THR A 35 6.37 -5.57 -27.84
N GLY A 36 5.14 -5.61 -28.33
CA GLY A 36 4.19 -4.50 -28.29
C GLY A 36 4.46 -3.41 -29.34
N ALA A 37 5.59 -3.46 -30.07
CA ALA A 37 5.97 -2.41 -31.01
C ALA A 37 4.97 -2.26 -32.17
N VAL A 38 4.61 -1.02 -32.51
CA VAL A 38 3.73 -0.67 -33.61
C VAL A 38 4.52 0.12 -34.66
N TYR A 39 4.53 -0.41 -35.89
CA TYR A 39 5.11 0.26 -37.04
C TYR A 39 4.01 0.62 -38.03
N ALA A 40 3.99 1.87 -38.47
CA ALA A 40 3.08 2.34 -39.51
C ALA A 40 3.77 3.40 -40.39
N GLU A 41 3.29 3.56 -41.61
CA GLU A 41 3.69 4.62 -42.52
C GLU A 41 2.66 5.76 -42.43
N LEU A 42 2.95 6.72 -41.56
CA LEU A 42 2.09 7.88 -41.30
C LEU A 42 2.88 9.17 -41.58
N THR A 43 2.20 10.16 -42.13
CA THR A 43 2.74 11.52 -42.21
C THR A 43 2.57 12.23 -40.87
N PRO A 44 3.48 13.14 -40.47
CA PRO A 44 3.30 13.89 -39.24
C PRO A 44 1.96 14.65 -39.14
N GLY A 45 1.41 14.74 -37.92
CA GLY A 45 0.19 15.48 -37.60
C GLY A 45 -0.77 14.72 -36.69
N GLN A 46 -1.97 15.27 -36.50
CA GLN A 46 -2.97 14.76 -35.56
C GLN A 46 -3.77 13.58 -36.13
N TYR A 47 -3.85 12.50 -35.38
CA TYR A 47 -4.66 11.31 -35.67
C TYR A 47 -5.58 10.97 -34.50
N GLU A 48 -6.77 10.46 -34.81
CA GLU A 48 -7.53 9.66 -33.85
C GLU A 48 -7.13 8.19 -34.04
N VAL A 49 -6.66 7.56 -32.97
CA VAL A 49 -6.19 6.18 -32.96
C VAL A 49 -7.15 5.34 -32.15
N THR A 50 -7.80 4.38 -32.81
CA THR A 50 -8.68 3.39 -32.15
C THR A 50 -7.88 2.11 -31.92
N LEU A 51 -7.91 1.58 -30.70
CA LEU A 51 -7.24 0.33 -30.35
C LEU A 51 -8.26 -0.75 -29.99
N TYR A 52 -8.04 -1.97 -30.49
CA TYR A 52 -8.86 -3.13 -30.19
C TYR A 52 -8.00 -4.38 -30.01
N LYS A 53 -8.28 -5.14 -28.94
CA LYS A 53 -7.78 -6.49 -28.72
C LYS A 53 -8.85 -7.27 -27.93
N PRO A 54 -9.24 -8.49 -28.34
CA PRO A 54 -10.12 -9.32 -27.54
C PRO A 54 -9.57 -9.52 -26.11
N GLY A 55 -10.44 -9.38 -25.11
CA GLY A 55 -10.07 -9.44 -23.69
C GLY A 55 -9.51 -8.14 -23.12
N PHE A 56 -9.59 -7.02 -23.85
CA PHE A 56 -9.17 -5.70 -23.40
C PHE A 56 -10.19 -4.62 -23.74
N GLY A 57 -10.26 -3.60 -22.87
CA GLY A 57 -11.04 -2.40 -23.06
C GLY A 57 -10.57 -1.62 -24.29
N SER A 58 -11.42 -1.59 -25.32
CA SER A 58 -11.15 -0.77 -26.51
C SER A 58 -11.19 0.70 -26.17
N LYS A 59 -10.30 1.49 -26.78
CA LYS A 59 -10.22 2.92 -26.52
C LYS A 59 -9.85 3.71 -27.76
N ARG A 60 -10.17 5.01 -27.72
CA ARG A 60 -9.71 6.00 -28.71
C ARG A 60 -8.83 7.02 -28.03
N VAL A 61 -7.75 7.38 -28.69
CA VAL A 61 -6.81 8.41 -28.23
C VAL A 61 -6.50 9.37 -29.36
N ARG A 62 -6.28 10.64 -29.02
CA ARG A 62 -5.76 11.62 -29.97
C ARG A 62 -4.24 11.63 -29.85
N LEU A 63 -3.56 11.45 -30.98
CA LEU A 63 -2.11 11.37 -31.06
C LEU A 63 -1.59 12.41 -32.05
N ASP A 64 -0.62 13.21 -31.62
CA ASP A 64 0.21 13.97 -32.54
C ASP A 64 1.36 13.09 -33.01
N VAL A 65 1.31 12.63 -34.25
CA VAL A 65 2.38 11.80 -34.82
C VAL A 65 3.51 12.72 -35.24
N GLN A 66 4.69 12.54 -34.64
CA GLN A 66 5.92 13.26 -34.98
C GLN A 66 7.04 12.27 -35.31
N ALA A 67 8.05 12.73 -36.05
CA ALA A 67 9.24 11.93 -36.29
C ALA A 67 9.96 11.67 -34.95
N GLU A 68 10.43 10.44 -34.73
CA GLU A 68 11.22 10.02 -33.56
C GLU A 68 10.48 10.02 -32.20
N GLN A 69 9.23 10.48 -32.14
CA GLN A 69 8.41 10.38 -30.93
C GLN A 69 7.76 9.00 -30.83
N VAL A 70 8.06 8.28 -29.74
CA VAL A 70 7.48 6.97 -29.44
C VAL A 70 6.33 7.15 -28.46
N HIS A 71 5.13 6.72 -28.84
CA HIS A 71 3.96 6.73 -27.97
C HIS A 71 3.83 5.42 -27.18
N GLN A 72 3.32 5.49 -25.95
CA GLN A 72 3.14 4.32 -25.08
C GLN A 72 1.65 4.06 -24.87
N PHE A 73 1.05 3.26 -25.76
CA PHE A 73 -0.36 2.90 -25.67
C PHE A 73 -0.60 1.91 -24.51
N ARG A 74 -1.64 2.15 -23.72
CA ARG A 74 -2.03 1.33 -22.56
C ARG A 74 -3.43 0.77 -22.74
N LEU A 75 -3.60 -0.54 -22.72
CA LEU A 75 -4.92 -1.18 -22.68
C LEU A 75 -5.19 -1.72 -21.28
N LEU A 76 -6.44 -1.64 -20.85
CA LEU A 76 -6.89 -2.24 -19.60
C LEU A 76 -7.53 -3.58 -19.91
N SER A 77 -7.09 -4.65 -19.24
CA SER A 77 -7.70 -5.97 -19.40
C SER A 77 -9.19 -5.97 -19.04
N ASP A 78 -9.98 -6.77 -19.74
CA ASP A 78 -11.38 -7.02 -19.39
C ASP A 78 -11.42 -7.73 -18.03
N GLY A 79 -12.14 -7.17 -17.06
CA GLY A 79 -12.23 -7.79 -15.74
C GLY A 79 -13.06 -6.98 -14.76
N LEU A 80 -12.76 -7.18 -13.48
CA LEU A 80 -13.37 -6.43 -12.38
C LEU A 80 -12.27 -5.84 -11.50
N LEU A 81 -12.21 -4.51 -11.45
CA LEU A 81 -11.23 -3.75 -10.70
C LEU A 81 -11.91 -2.54 -10.08
N GLY A 82 -11.44 -2.07 -8.93
CA GLY A 82 -11.99 -0.87 -8.33
C GLY A 82 -11.11 -0.23 -7.28
N TYR A 83 -11.39 1.03 -7.00
CA TYR A 83 -10.82 1.77 -5.89
C TYR A 83 -11.79 2.85 -5.43
N VAL A 84 -11.50 3.47 -4.30
CA VAL A 84 -12.26 4.61 -3.76
C VAL A 84 -11.33 5.81 -3.62
N TRP A 85 -11.83 7.01 -3.89
CA TRP A 85 -11.11 8.26 -3.60
C TRP A 85 -12.05 9.33 -3.04
N PRO A 86 -11.67 10.04 -1.96
CA PRO A 86 -10.42 9.89 -1.21
C PRO A 86 -10.24 8.50 -0.59
N LYS A 87 -9.00 8.01 -0.56
CA LYS A 87 -8.64 6.66 -0.06
C LYS A 87 -8.93 6.47 1.44
N TRP A 88 -9.15 7.57 2.14
CA TRP A 88 -9.58 7.67 3.53
C TRP A 88 -10.50 8.87 3.68
N VAL A 89 -11.34 8.87 4.72
CA VAL A 89 -12.27 9.96 5.06
C VAL A 89 -12.52 9.99 6.57
N LYS A 90 -13.16 11.05 7.08
CA LYS A 90 -13.82 11.03 8.40
C LYS A 90 -15.27 10.59 8.26
N ALA A 91 -15.84 10.05 9.34
CA ALA A 91 -17.25 9.69 9.42
C ALA A 91 -18.16 10.85 8.98
N GLY A 92 -19.15 10.55 8.13
CA GLY A 92 -20.05 11.53 7.53
C GLY A 92 -19.51 12.28 6.30
N GLU A 93 -18.22 12.17 5.97
CA GLU A 93 -17.70 12.68 4.69
C GLU A 93 -18.02 11.70 3.55
N GLU A 94 -17.92 12.17 2.31
CA GLU A 94 -18.17 11.35 1.12
C GLU A 94 -16.88 10.99 0.39
N ALA A 95 -16.87 9.80 -0.21
CA ALA A 95 -15.88 9.43 -1.22
C ALA A 95 -16.55 8.91 -2.48
N GLU A 96 -15.83 8.93 -3.58
CA GLU A 96 -16.26 8.37 -4.86
C GLU A 96 -15.63 6.99 -5.07
N PHE A 97 -16.45 5.95 -5.22
CA PHE A 97 -15.99 4.64 -5.68
C PHE A 97 -15.87 4.66 -7.21
N ARG A 98 -14.88 3.95 -7.74
CA ARG A 98 -14.63 3.84 -9.18
C ARG A 98 -14.36 2.41 -9.53
N VAL A 99 -15.14 1.87 -10.44
CA VAL A 99 -15.08 0.46 -10.80
C VAL A 99 -14.99 0.34 -12.32
N HIS A 100 -14.07 -0.49 -12.76
CA HIS A 100 -14.01 -1.00 -14.12
C HIS A 100 -14.71 -2.36 -14.14
N SER A 101 -15.72 -2.49 -14.99
CA SER A 101 -16.27 -3.79 -15.37
C SER A 101 -16.82 -3.78 -16.78
N THR A 102 -16.64 -4.90 -17.50
CA THR A 102 -17.20 -5.10 -18.84
C THR A 102 -18.60 -5.73 -18.83
N GLU A 103 -19.11 -6.07 -17.65
CA GLU A 103 -20.47 -6.55 -17.40
C GLU A 103 -21.06 -5.88 -16.16
N ALA A 104 -22.34 -6.13 -15.89
CA ALA A 104 -23.00 -5.62 -14.70
C ALA A 104 -22.34 -6.16 -13.42
N TYR A 105 -22.14 -5.29 -12.43
CA TYR A 105 -21.59 -5.68 -11.13
C TYR A 105 -22.45 -5.18 -9.97
N LYS A 106 -22.52 -5.99 -8.92
CA LYS A 106 -23.07 -5.62 -7.62
C LYS A 106 -21.96 -5.08 -6.74
N LEU A 107 -22.24 -3.99 -6.02
CA LEU A 107 -21.32 -3.41 -5.04
C LEU A 107 -21.93 -3.46 -3.63
N GLU A 108 -21.11 -3.83 -2.65
CA GLU A 108 -21.49 -3.91 -1.24
C GLU A 108 -20.38 -3.30 -0.37
N LEU A 109 -20.78 -2.67 0.74
CA LEU A 109 -19.86 -2.14 1.73
C LEU A 109 -19.83 -3.06 2.95
N TRP A 110 -18.62 -3.41 3.39
CA TRP A 110 -18.35 -4.32 4.51
C TRP A 110 -17.38 -3.66 5.48
N ARG A 111 -17.53 -3.90 6.79
CA ARG A 111 -16.57 -3.52 7.82
C ARG A 111 -15.77 -4.75 8.24
N TYR A 112 -14.45 -4.61 8.33
CA TYR A 112 -13.54 -5.66 8.74
C TYR A 112 -13.08 -5.39 10.17
N GLY A 113 -13.57 -6.20 11.11
CA GLY A 113 -13.22 -6.18 12.55
C GLY A 113 -13.13 -7.60 13.09
N ARG A 114 -13.57 -7.91 14.30
CA ARG A 114 -13.59 -9.32 14.75
C ARG A 114 -14.34 -10.23 13.77
N GLU A 115 -15.45 -9.73 13.24
CA GLU A 115 -16.22 -10.35 12.18
C GLU A 115 -16.23 -9.46 10.93
N LYS A 116 -16.56 -10.06 9.78
CA LYS A 116 -16.91 -9.29 8.60
C LYS A 116 -18.37 -8.87 8.71
N GLU A 117 -18.60 -7.60 8.93
CA GLU A 117 -19.95 -7.04 9.10
C GLU A 117 -20.44 -6.48 7.76
N PHE A 118 -21.59 -6.93 7.27
CA PHE A 118 -22.25 -6.29 6.14
C PHE A 118 -22.81 -4.94 6.57
N VAL A 119 -22.44 -3.86 5.87
CA VAL A 119 -22.88 -2.49 6.20
C VAL A 119 -24.09 -2.12 5.37
N ARG A 120 -23.97 -2.17 4.05
CA ARG A 120 -25.08 -1.91 3.10
C ARG A 120 -24.76 -2.39 1.70
N GLY A 121 -25.82 -2.64 0.93
CA GLY A 121 -25.72 -2.78 -0.52
C GLY A 121 -25.66 -1.41 -1.18
N LEU A 122 -24.79 -1.26 -2.18
CA LEU A 122 -24.67 -0.05 -3.00
C LEU A 122 -25.35 -0.20 -4.37
N GLY A 123 -25.90 -1.39 -4.65
CA GLY A 123 -26.73 -1.66 -5.82
C GLY A 123 -26.02 -2.46 -6.91
N TRP A 124 -26.73 -2.62 -8.03
CA TRP A 124 -26.18 -3.13 -9.28
C TRP A 124 -25.87 -1.95 -10.20
N HIS A 125 -24.75 -2.04 -10.90
CA HIS A 125 -24.28 -1.03 -11.84
C HIS A 125 -24.05 -1.69 -13.20
N ASP A 126 -24.69 -1.17 -14.24
CA ASP A 126 -24.61 -1.68 -15.61
C ASP A 126 -24.64 -0.57 -16.69
N GLU A 127 -24.78 0.70 -16.27
CA GLU A 127 -24.94 1.93 -17.07
C GLU A 127 -25.59 1.76 -18.47
N HIS A 128 -26.72 1.06 -18.51
CA HIS A 128 -27.68 1.03 -19.62
C HIS A 128 -27.14 0.60 -21.01
N GLY A 129 -25.99 -0.07 -21.06
CA GLY A 129 -25.44 -0.57 -22.32
C GLY A 129 -24.30 -1.58 -22.12
N PRO A 130 -24.02 -2.44 -23.12
CA PRO A 130 -22.88 -3.35 -23.05
C PRO A 130 -21.58 -2.59 -22.77
N ARG A 131 -20.84 -3.03 -21.75
CA ARG A 131 -19.55 -2.44 -21.35
C ARG A 131 -19.64 -0.97 -20.93
N ALA A 132 -20.81 -0.46 -20.53
CA ALA A 132 -20.95 0.96 -20.18
C ALA A 132 -20.15 1.36 -18.93
N THR A 133 -19.95 0.44 -17.98
CA THR A 133 -19.10 0.62 -16.79
C THR A 133 -17.62 0.35 -17.05
N MET A 134 -17.23 0.08 -18.30
CA MET A 134 -15.85 -0.18 -18.67
C MET A 134 -15.06 1.13 -18.63
N GLN A 135 -14.08 1.19 -17.74
CA GLN A 135 -13.13 2.30 -17.70
C GLN A 135 -11.98 2.08 -18.69
N ILE A 136 -11.28 3.16 -19.04
CA ILE A 136 -10.02 3.15 -19.79
C ILE A 136 -8.90 3.73 -18.91
N THR A 137 -7.65 3.43 -19.25
CA THR A 137 -6.48 4.06 -18.63
C THR A 137 -5.87 5.13 -19.56
N PRO A 138 -5.23 6.16 -19.01
CA PRO A 138 -4.38 7.06 -19.79
C PRO A 138 -3.22 6.29 -20.46
N ASP A 139 -2.64 6.88 -21.52
CA ASP A 139 -1.40 6.39 -22.11
C ASP A 139 -0.17 6.86 -21.32
N GLY A 140 0.98 6.21 -21.55
CA GLY A 140 2.23 6.54 -20.88
C GLY A 140 2.32 6.02 -19.44
N ASP A 141 2.94 6.84 -18.59
CA ASP A 141 3.21 6.53 -17.19
C ASP A 141 2.22 7.18 -16.23
N TYR A 142 1.03 6.62 -16.18
CA TYR A 142 -0.03 7.09 -15.29
C TYR A 142 0.18 6.68 -13.82
N THR A 143 1.26 5.99 -13.45
CA THR A 143 1.56 5.79 -12.01
C THR A 143 1.96 7.09 -11.33
N GLN A 144 2.33 8.11 -12.12
CA GLN A 144 2.68 9.44 -11.64
C GLN A 144 1.48 10.38 -11.51
N THR A 145 0.36 10.07 -12.19
CA THR A 145 -0.79 10.99 -12.32
C THR A 145 -2.13 10.37 -11.93
N GLY A 146 -2.21 9.04 -11.83
CA GLY A 146 -3.42 8.28 -11.55
C GLY A 146 -4.20 7.89 -12.82
N VAL A 147 -5.17 6.98 -12.64
CA VAL A 147 -5.94 6.38 -13.75
C VAL A 147 -7.09 7.24 -14.27
N ALA A 148 -7.41 8.34 -13.58
CA ALA A 148 -8.45 9.29 -13.98
C ALA A 148 -9.85 8.68 -14.26
N TRP A 149 -10.16 7.53 -13.64
CA TRP A 149 -11.49 6.91 -13.78
C TRP A 149 -12.59 7.88 -13.32
N ASN A 150 -13.75 7.76 -13.95
CA ASN A 150 -14.92 8.64 -13.78
C ASN A 150 -14.73 10.11 -14.21
N GLN A 151 -13.56 10.53 -14.70
CA GLN A 151 -13.42 11.89 -15.29
C GLN A 151 -14.19 12.07 -16.60
N GLN A 152 -14.56 10.96 -17.25
CA GLN A 152 -15.31 10.94 -18.51
C GLN A 152 -16.58 10.12 -18.32
N GLY A 153 -17.70 10.58 -18.88
CA GLY A 153 -18.96 9.82 -18.96
C GLY A 153 -19.97 10.06 -17.82
N TYR A 154 -19.53 10.44 -16.62
CA TYR A 154 -20.41 10.62 -15.44
C TYR A 154 -20.94 12.06 -15.28
N ASN A 155 -21.60 12.57 -16.31
CA ASN A 155 -22.05 13.98 -16.34
C ASN A 155 -23.39 14.22 -15.60
N ILE A 156 -24.09 13.16 -15.20
CA ILE A 156 -25.44 13.24 -14.63
C ILE A 156 -25.41 12.94 -13.13
N LYS A 157 -26.03 13.80 -12.31
CA LYS A 157 -26.06 13.66 -10.84
C LYS A 157 -26.63 12.34 -10.33
N VAL A 158 -27.54 11.69 -11.07
CA VAL A 158 -28.13 10.40 -10.67
C VAL A 158 -27.19 9.21 -10.85
N HIS A 159 -26.10 9.35 -11.62
CA HIS A 159 -25.07 8.32 -11.78
C HIS A 159 -23.89 8.53 -10.82
N ARG A 160 -24.03 9.43 -9.84
CA ARG A 160 -22.98 9.71 -8.87
C ARG A 160 -22.58 8.45 -8.13
N GLN A 161 -21.31 8.11 -8.22
CA GLN A 161 -20.71 6.96 -7.55
C GLN A 161 -20.17 7.35 -6.18
N PHE A 162 -20.96 8.11 -5.41
CA PHE A 162 -20.56 8.61 -4.09
C PHE A 162 -21.17 7.77 -2.97
N VAL A 163 -20.43 7.69 -1.88
CA VAL A 163 -20.79 6.92 -0.70
C VAL A 163 -20.38 7.71 0.54
N GLU A 164 -21.36 8.03 1.38
CA GLU A 164 -21.12 8.65 2.68
C GLU A 164 -20.48 7.63 3.64
N ALA A 165 -19.50 8.08 4.41
CA ALA A 165 -18.76 7.29 5.36
C ALA A 165 -19.62 6.92 6.58
N PRO A 166 -19.65 5.64 7.00
CA PRO A 166 -20.35 5.23 8.21
C PRO A 166 -19.86 5.96 9.47
N ALA A 167 -20.73 6.06 10.48
CA ALA A 167 -20.41 6.74 11.75
C ALA A 167 -19.32 6.05 12.58
N ARG A 168 -19.14 4.73 12.42
CA ARG A 168 -18.14 3.92 13.14
C ARG A 168 -16.81 4.00 12.42
N SER A 169 -15.75 4.38 13.12
CA SER A 169 -14.38 4.33 12.60
C SER A 169 -13.95 2.88 12.33
N GLY A 170 -13.05 2.68 11.37
CA GLY A 170 -12.49 1.36 11.08
C GLY A 170 -12.07 1.15 9.63
N LEU A 171 -11.69 -0.10 9.35
CA LEU A 171 -11.33 -0.58 8.03
C LEU A 171 -12.58 -1.13 7.33
N TYR A 172 -12.92 -0.52 6.20
CA TYR A 172 -14.03 -0.93 5.35
C TYR A 172 -13.49 -1.50 4.05
N TYR A 173 -14.29 -2.35 3.40
CA TYR A 173 -14.02 -2.88 2.08
C TYR A 173 -15.27 -2.73 1.21
N PHE A 174 -15.03 -2.29 -0.02
CA PHE A 174 -16.00 -2.47 -1.09
C PHE A 174 -15.82 -3.88 -1.65
N HIS A 175 -16.91 -4.61 -1.79
CA HIS A 175 -16.95 -5.91 -2.42
C HIS A 175 -17.74 -5.80 -3.72
N ALA A 176 -17.04 -5.95 -4.85
CA ALA A 176 -17.64 -5.97 -6.17
C ALA A 176 -17.78 -7.43 -6.64
N ARG A 177 -18.94 -7.78 -7.21
CA ARG A 177 -19.19 -9.09 -7.82
C ARG A 177 -19.95 -8.96 -9.13
N THR A 178 -19.55 -9.68 -10.17
CA THR A 178 -20.30 -9.72 -11.42
C THR A 178 -21.27 -10.90 -11.48
N ALA A 179 -22.19 -10.88 -12.45
CA ALA A 179 -23.09 -12.00 -12.72
C ALA A 179 -22.35 -13.27 -13.12
N SER A 180 -21.22 -13.16 -13.83
CA SER A 180 -20.36 -14.30 -14.18
C SER A 180 -19.54 -14.88 -13.02
N GLY A 181 -19.52 -14.19 -11.86
CA GLY A 181 -18.86 -14.66 -10.64
C GLY A 181 -17.46 -14.07 -10.39
N LEU A 182 -17.01 -13.08 -11.16
CA LEU A 182 -15.80 -12.33 -10.82
C LEU A 182 -15.99 -11.64 -9.47
N HIS A 183 -14.93 -11.60 -8.65
CA HIS A 183 -14.90 -10.90 -7.37
C HIS A 183 -13.66 -10.04 -7.26
N PHE A 184 -13.85 -8.82 -6.77
CA PHE A 184 -12.78 -7.89 -6.45
C PHE A 184 -13.15 -7.11 -5.19
N SER A 185 -12.16 -6.80 -4.35
CA SER A 185 -12.39 -5.97 -3.16
C SER A 185 -11.27 -4.97 -2.95
N PHE A 186 -11.62 -3.78 -2.49
CA PHE A 186 -10.67 -2.70 -2.24
C PHE A 186 -10.97 -2.00 -0.90
N PRO A 187 -9.91 -1.62 -0.16
CA PRO A 187 -10.05 -1.07 1.19
C PRO A 187 -10.49 0.39 1.17
N TRP A 188 -11.08 0.83 2.28
CA TRP A 188 -11.40 2.21 2.59
C TRP A 188 -11.24 2.44 4.09
N ILE A 189 -10.55 3.52 4.45
CA ILE A 189 -10.26 3.85 5.85
C ILE A 189 -11.23 4.95 6.29
N VAL A 190 -12.00 4.69 7.34
CA VAL A 190 -12.93 5.68 7.91
C VAL A 190 -12.45 6.06 9.31
N ALA A 191 -12.00 7.30 9.45
CA ALA A 191 -11.65 7.92 10.72
C ALA A 191 -12.90 8.41 11.46
N PRO A 192 -12.87 8.59 12.79
CA PRO A 192 -13.98 9.19 13.50
C PRO A 192 -14.13 10.68 13.13
N ALA A 193 -15.36 11.21 13.21
CA ALA A 193 -15.61 12.64 13.00
C ALA A 193 -14.95 13.52 14.09
N LYS A 194 -14.89 13.00 15.31
CA LYS A 194 -14.17 13.53 16.47
C LYS A 194 -13.60 12.35 17.27
N PRO A 195 -12.44 12.49 17.93
CA PRO A 195 -11.88 11.43 18.78
C PRO A 195 -12.93 10.87 19.75
N ARG A 196 -13.06 9.55 19.78
CA ARG A 196 -14.01 8.82 20.63
C ARG A 196 -13.30 7.98 21.69
N HIS A 197 -12.06 7.58 21.42
CA HIS A 197 -11.29 6.70 22.27
C HIS A 197 -9.93 7.31 22.59
N LYS A 198 -9.22 6.73 23.57
CA LYS A 198 -7.87 7.18 23.97
C LYS A 198 -6.75 6.43 23.28
N LEU A 199 -7.08 5.44 22.46
CA LEU A 199 -6.17 4.68 21.62
C LEU A 199 -6.48 4.96 20.15
N ALA A 200 -5.46 5.35 19.40
CA ALA A 200 -5.50 5.45 17.94
C ALA A 200 -4.66 4.35 17.31
N VAL A 201 -5.14 3.77 16.21
CA VAL A 201 -4.41 2.81 15.37
C VAL A 201 -4.19 3.42 14.00
N LEU A 202 -2.96 3.34 13.49
CA LEU A 202 -2.63 3.75 12.12
C LEU A 202 -2.64 2.55 11.17
N ALA A 203 -3.39 2.66 10.08
CA ALA A 203 -3.24 1.82 8.90
C ALA A 203 -2.02 2.24 8.10
N SER A 204 -1.19 1.28 7.70
CA SER A 204 0.05 1.52 6.94
C SER A 204 -0.20 1.76 5.45
N ASN A 205 -1.11 2.69 5.18
CA ASN A 205 -1.64 2.95 3.85
C ASN A 205 -0.62 3.60 2.91
N ILE A 206 0.48 4.15 3.44
CA ILE A 206 1.63 4.61 2.66
C ILE A 206 2.38 3.39 2.11
N THR A 207 2.69 2.41 2.97
CA THR A 207 3.30 1.13 2.57
C THR A 207 2.42 0.40 1.55
N TRP A 208 1.09 0.37 1.73
CA TRP A 208 0.19 -0.24 0.74
C TRP A 208 0.38 0.37 -0.66
N ASN A 209 0.56 1.69 -0.74
CA ASN A 209 0.77 2.39 -2.00
C ASN A 209 2.18 2.16 -2.56
N ALA A 210 3.21 2.12 -1.72
CA ALA A 210 4.59 1.84 -2.16
C ALA A 210 4.72 0.45 -2.83
N TYR A 211 3.95 -0.53 -2.36
CA TYR A 211 3.90 -1.86 -2.94
C TYR A 211 2.88 -2.05 -4.07
N ASN A 212 2.02 -1.06 -4.32
CA ASN A 212 1.00 -1.14 -5.36
C ASN A 212 1.66 -1.05 -6.74
N SER A 213 1.64 -2.17 -7.49
CA SER A 213 2.20 -2.24 -8.84
C SER A 213 1.16 -2.05 -9.95
N PHE A 214 -0.04 -1.58 -9.61
CA PHE A 214 -1.03 -1.24 -10.63
C PHE A 214 -0.51 -0.08 -11.49
N GLY A 215 -0.60 -0.22 -12.80
CA GLY A 215 0.03 0.67 -13.76
C GLY A 215 1.39 0.19 -14.26
N GLY A 216 2.01 -0.78 -13.59
CA GLY A 216 3.28 -1.39 -14.01
C GLY A 216 4.50 -0.90 -13.24
N ARG A 217 4.36 0.13 -12.38
CA ARG A 217 5.42 0.57 -11.46
C ARG A 217 4.98 0.43 -10.02
N SER A 218 5.93 0.16 -9.15
CA SER A 218 5.84 0.29 -7.69
C SER A 218 7.24 0.62 -7.17
N ASN A 219 7.41 0.76 -5.86
CA ASN A 219 8.75 0.89 -5.30
C ASN A 219 9.64 -0.34 -5.53
N TYR A 220 9.05 -1.48 -5.91
CA TYR A 220 9.74 -2.76 -6.13
C TYR A 220 9.70 -3.23 -7.59
N ILE A 221 8.99 -2.52 -8.47
CA ILE A 221 8.88 -2.87 -9.91
C ILE A 221 9.08 -1.57 -10.69
N HIS A 222 10.12 -1.49 -11.53
CA HIS A 222 10.46 -0.27 -12.25
C HIS A 222 10.54 0.97 -11.34
N ALA A 223 11.25 0.82 -10.22
CA ALA A 223 11.30 1.80 -9.13
C ALA A 223 11.71 3.19 -9.62
N ASP A 224 12.76 3.27 -10.44
CA ASP A 224 13.30 4.56 -10.91
C ASP A 224 12.42 5.19 -12.00
N ARG A 225 12.16 4.44 -13.07
CA ARG A 225 11.40 4.86 -14.26
C ARG A 225 10.93 3.64 -15.04
N PHE A 226 9.96 3.82 -15.93
CA PHE A 226 9.69 2.79 -16.93
C PHE A 226 10.88 2.55 -17.86
N PRO A 227 11.12 1.29 -18.25
CA PRO A 227 12.01 1.02 -19.37
C PRO A 227 11.42 1.59 -20.67
N PRO A 228 12.26 1.91 -21.68
CA PRO A 228 11.80 2.44 -22.97
C PRO A 228 10.84 1.52 -23.73
N THR A 229 10.84 0.22 -23.42
CA THR A 229 9.98 -0.79 -24.03
C THR A 229 9.21 -1.55 -22.95
N PRO A 230 7.98 -2.01 -23.22
CA PRO A 230 7.23 -2.84 -22.28
C PRO A 230 7.93 -4.17 -21.97
N THR A 231 7.62 -4.76 -20.82
CA THR A 231 8.13 -6.07 -20.42
C THR A 231 7.51 -7.17 -21.27
N VAL A 232 8.32 -8.03 -21.85
CA VAL A 232 7.89 -9.26 -22.55
C VAL A 232 7.91 -10.46 -21.60
N ASN A 233 8.95 -10.55 -20.77
CA ASN A 233 9.14 -11.61 -19.79
C ASN A 233 9.60 -11.06 -18.45
N SER A 234 8.64 -11.03 -17.52
CA SER A 234 8.83 -10.68 -16.12
C SER A 234 10.06 -11.31 -15.44
N ARG A 235 10.34 -12.61 -15.66
CA ARG A 235 11.49 -13.30 -15.04
C ARG A 235 12.84 -12.93 -15.62
N GLN A 236 12.86 -12.37 -16.83
CA GLN A 236 14.09 -11.96 -17.52
C GLN A 236 14.37 -10.47 -17.33
N GLU A 237 13.33 -9.67 -17.09
CA GLU A 237 13.41 -8.21 -17.19
C GLU A 237 13.11 -7.47 -15.88
N LEU A 238 12.49 -8.11 -14.88
CA LEU A 238 12.19 -7.47 -13.60
C LEU A 238 13.03 -8.04 -12.46
N ASN A 239 13.73 -7.15 -11.76
CA ASN A 239 14.52 -7.45 -10.57
C ASN A 239 13.70 -8.09 -9.42
N ARG A 240 12.37 -7.91 -9.39
CA ARG A 240 11.52 -8.49 -8.34
C ARG A 240 11.32 -10.01 -8.48
N TYR A 241 11.49 -10.61 -9.66
CA TYR A 241 11.40 -12.08 -9.79
C TYR A 241 12.69 -12.80 -9.36
N THR A 242 13.68 -12.05 -8.89
CA THR A 242 14.83 -12.55 -8.13
C THR A 242 14.71 -12.31 -6.62
N ASP A 243 13.62 -11.73 -6.11
CA ASP A 243 13.38 -11.54 -4.66
C ASP A 243 11.88 -11.63 -4.29
N PRO A 244 11.45 -12.64 -3.52
CA PRO A 244 10.04 -12.86 -3.24
C PRO A 244 9.54 -11.97 -2.09
N ALA A 245 8.69 -10.96 -2.35
CA ALA A 245 7.90 -10.32 -1.28
C ALA A 245 6.44 -9.89 -1.57
N CYS A 246 5.53 -10.22 -0.64
CA CYS A 246 4.22 -9.59 -0.39
C CYS A 246 3.72 -9.81 1.06
N HIS A 247 3.34 -8.73 1.75
CA HIS A 247 2.66 -8.65 3.06
C HIS A 247 2.06 -7.24 3.22
N LEU A 248 0.77 -7.07 2.96
CA LEU A 248 0.12 -5.74 2.93
C LEU A 248 -1.22 -5.79 3.67
N ALA A 249 -2.19 -4.94 3.31
CA ALA A 249 -3.47 -4.70 4.00
C ALA A 249 -4.18 -5.91 4.65
N ALA A 250 -4.06 -7.12 4.09
CA ALA A 250 -4.63 -8.34 4.68
C ALA A 250 -4.06 -8.70 6.07
N ALA A 251 -2.84 -8.24 6.40
CA ALA A 251 -2.22 -8.46 7.70
C ALA A 251 -2.80 -7.55 8.80
N GLU A 252 -3.12 -6.29 8.48
CA GLU A 252 -3.56 -5.30 9.47
C GLU A 252 -4.93 -5.61 10.08
N TRP A 253 -5.80 -6.26 9.32
CA TRP A 253 -7.10 -6.68 9.84
C TRP A 253 -6.96 -7.58 11.09
N ARG A 254 -5.90 -8.38 11.20
CA ARG A 254 -5.71 -9.29 12.35
C ARG A 254 -5.57 -8.54 13.67
N LEU A 255 -4.90 -7.38 13.65
CA LEU A 255 -4.79 -6.51 14.82
C LEU A 255 -6.17 -5.98 15.23
N LEU A 256 -6.97 -5.50 14.27
CA LEU A 256 -8.32 -4.99 14.52
C LEU A 256 -9.23 -6.08 15.10
N ALA A 257 -9.16 -7.28 14.55
CA ALA A 257 -9.92 -8.44 15.04
C ALA A 257 -9.51 -8.83 16.47
N TRP A 258 -8.22 -8.74 16.80
CA TRP A 258 -7.71 -8.99 18.14
C TRP A 258 -8.19 -7.94 19.14
N LEU A 259 -8.04 -6.63 18.83
CA LEU A 259 -8.51 -5.54 19.69
C LEU A 259 -10.00 -5.68 20.03
N GLU A 260 -10.84 -5.97 19.02
CA GLU A 260 -12.27 -6.16 19.24
C GLU A 260 -12.62 -7.43 20.02
N ARG A 261 -11.84 -8.50 19.86
CA ARG A 261 -12.01 -9.73 20.65
C ARG A 261 -11.70 -9.49 22.13
N GLU A 262 -10.67 -8.70 22.42
CA GLU A 262 -10.26 -8.34 23.78
C GLU A 262 -11.09 -7.17 24.36
N GLY A 263 -12.00 -6.58 23.59
CA GLY A 263 -12.84 -5.47 24.05
C GLY A 263 -12.06 -4.14 24.20
N VAL A 264 -10.97 -3.98 23.45
CA VAL A 264 -10.18 -2.74 23.41
C VAL A 264 -10.77 -1.81 22.36
N ASP A 265 -11.36 -0.70 22.80
CA ASP A 265 -11.87 0.31 21.89
C ASP A 265 -10.76 1.19 21.31
N TYR A 266 -10.91 1.57 20.04
CA TYR A 266 -9.91 2.33 19.30
C TYR A 266 -10.54 3.24 18.24
N ASP A 267 -9.84 4.31 17.90
CA ASP A 267 -10.08 5.07 16.68
C ASP A 267 -9.06 4.65 15.60
N PHE A 268 -9.51 4.56 14.36
CA PHE A 268 -8.70 4.06 13.25
C PHE A 268 -8.45 5.16 12.22
N TYR A 269 -7.19 5.36 11.85
CA TYR A 269 -6.77 6.42 10.92
C TYR A 269 -5.82 5.86 9.86
N ALA A 270 -5.78 6.52 8.71
CA ALA A 270 -4.73 6.30 7.73
C ALA A 270 -3.44 7.04 8.16
N GLU A 271 -2.26 6.48 7.94
CA GLU A 271 -0.98 7.21 8.09
C GLU A 271 -0.97 8.53 7.32
N THR A 272 -1.52 8.54 6.11
CA THR A 272 -1.66 9.80 5.34
C THR A 272 -2.55 10.84 6.02
N GLN A 273 -3.55 10.45 6.82
CA GLN A 273 -4.30 11.41 7.65
C GLN A 273 -3.41 12.05 8.72
N PHE A 274 -2.45 11.29 9.28
CA PHE A 274 -1.47 11.84 10.20
C PHE A 274 -0.51 12.84 9.52
N HIS A 275 -0.06 12.55 8.29
CA HIS A 275 0.74 13.50 7.50
C HIS A 275 0.01 14.82 7.21
N PHE A 276 -1.27 14.75 6.82
CA PHE A 276 -2.10 15.92 6.46
C PHE A 276 -2.85 16.53 7.66
N ASP A 277 -2.33 16.34 8.88
CA ASP A 277 -2.81 16.94 10.12
C ASP A 277 -4.31 16.68 10.41
N GLN A 278 -4.84 15.55 9.95
CA GLN A 278 -6.22 15.11 10.22
C GLN A 278 -6.35 14.27 11.50
N LEU A 279 -5.22 13.91 12.11
CA LEU A 279 -5.10 13.27 13.42
C LEU A 279 -4.31 14.20 14.34
N ASP A 280 -4.90 14.59 15.47
CA ASP A 280 -4.19 15.29 16.54
C ASP A 280 -3.83 14.34 17.68
N LEU A 281 -2.53 14.19 17.95
CA LEU A 281 -2.03 13.29 18.99
C LEU A 281 -2.36 13.78 20.41
N ALA A 282 -2.65 15.07 20.59
CA ALA A 282 -3.06 15.61 21.89
C ALA A 282 -4.36 14.99 22.43
N ASP A 283 -5.20 14.44 21.55
CA ASP A 283 -6.47 13.82 21.93
C ASP A 283 -6.31 12.37 22.45
N TYR A 284 -5.15 11.76 22.18
CA TYR A 284 -4.87 10.34 22.42
C TYR A 284 -3.84 10.12 23.52
N ARG A 285 -3.95 8.97 24.19
CA ARG A 285 -2.97 8.50 25.17
C ARG A 285 -1.99 7.52 24.54
N VAL A 286 -2.48 6.69 23.60
CA VAL A 286 -1.72 5.62 22.96
C VAL A 286 -1.89 5.70 21.45
N LEU A 287 -0.78 5.63 20.72
CA LEU A 287 -0.76 5.41 19.28
C LEU A 287 -0.20 4.01 18.99
N VAL A 288 -0.89 3.26 18.14
CA VAL A 288 -0.45 1.94 17.68
C VAL A 288 -0.03 2.00 16.22
N LEU A 289 1.19 1.60 15.93
CA LEU A 289 1.67 1.34 14.57
C LEU A 289 1.47 -0.13 14.25
N SER A 290 0.83 -0.40 13.12
CA SER A 290 0.41 -1.74 12.70
C SER A 290 1.59 -2.55 12.14
N THR A 291 1.28 -3.68 11.51
CA THR A 291 2.22 -4.78 11.20
C THR A 291 3.43 -4.42 10.33
N HIS A 292 3.34 -3.41 9.45
CA HIS A 292 4.46 -3.07 8.55
C HIS A 292 4.45 -1.58 8.08
N PRO A 293 4.82 -0.65 8.96
CA PRO A 293 4.82 0.79 8.70
C PRO A 293 6.14 1.25 8.07
N GLU A 294 6.61 0.61 6.99
CA GLU A 294 7.93 0.81 6.40
C GLU A 294 8.17 2.22 5.82
N TYR A 295 7.15 2.83 5.22
CA TYR A 295 7.29 4.10 4.50
C TYR A 295 6.67 5.25 5.27
N TRP A 296 7.48 6.21 5.70
CA TRP A 296 7.03 7.33 6.55
C TRP A 296 7.60 8.66 6.11
N SER A 297 6.82 9.73 6.27
CA SER A 297 7.35 11.08 6.01
C SER A 297 8.14 11.59 7.22
N ARG A 298 9.18 12.39 6.97
CA ARG A 298 9.94 13.06 8.03
C ARG A 298 9.06 13.87 8.99
N LYS A 299 8.06 14.59 8.45
CA LYS A 299 7.06 15.33 9.24
C LYS A 299 6.34 14.46 10.26
N MET A 300 5.92 13.26 9.86
CA MET A 300 5.23 12.33 10.76
C MET A 300 6.17 11.80 11.84
N TYR A 301 7.39 11.42 11.47
CA TYR A 301 8.42 10.97 12.40
C TYR A 301 8.72 12.03 13.46
N ASP A 302 9.04 13.26 13.03
CA ASP A 302 9.39 14.36 13.93
C ASP A 302 8.24 14.69 14.90
N ARG A 303 6.99 14.66 14.41
CA ARG A 303 5.79 14.89 15.23
C ARG A 303 5.59 13.77 16.25
N LEU A 304 5.71 12.52 15.84
CA LEU A 304 5.55 11.37 16.74
C LEU A 304 6.65 11.33 17.79
N LYS A 305 7.89 11.58 17.38
CA LYS A 305 9.05 11.62 18.27
C LYS A 305 8.90 12.69 19.34
N ARG A 306 8.51 13.92 18.97
CA ARG A 306 8.20 14.99 19.94
C ARG A 306 7.08 14.58 20.89
N TRP A 307 5.99 14.00 20.39
CA TRP A 307 4.87 13.59 21.24
C TRP A 307 5.29 12.56 22.31
N VAL A 308 6.10 11.57 21.93
CA VAL A 308 6.62 10.56 22.86
C VAL A 308 7.67 11.15 23.81
N ASN A 309 8.63 11.91 23.30
CA ASN A 309 9.77 12.35 24.09
C ASN A 309 9.46 13.54 24.99
N ASP A 310 8.58 14.44 24.55
CA ASP A 310 8.39 15.75 25.19
C ASP A 310 6.98 15.92 25.78
N GLU A 311 5.97 15.17 25.29
CA GLU A 311 4.56 15.37 25.64
C GLU A 311 3.93 14.19 26.40
N GLY A 312 4.72 13.17 26.75
CA GLY A 312 4.24 12.01 27.53
C GLY A 312 3.42 11.00 26.71
N GLY A 313 3.53 11.04 25.39
CA GLY A 313 2.85 10.11 24.48
C GLY A 313 3.30 8.66 24.63
N LYS A 314 2.39 7.71 24.40
CA LYS A 314 2.69 6.28 24.47
C LYS A 314 2.57 5.63 23.09
N LEU A 315 3.62 4.95 22.68
CA LEU A 315 3.72 4.31 21.38
C LEU A 315 3.77 2.78 21.54
N VAL A 316 2.95 2.08 20.75
CA VAL A 316 2.99 0.63 20.61
C VAL A 316 3.30 0.31 19.16
N TYR A 317 4.46 -0.28 18.91
CA TYR A 317 4.88 -0.70 17.58
C TYR A 317 4.77 -2.23 17.46
N LEU A 318 3.76 -2.68 16.70
CA LEU A 318 3.40 -4.09 16.53
C LEU A 318 3.84 -4.66 15.18
N GLY A 319 4.93 -4.12 14.61
CA GLY A 319 5.43 -4.49 13.29
C GLY A 319 6.93 -4.76 13.26
N GLY A 320 7.41 -5.02 12.04
CA GLY A 320 8.83 -5.11 11.69
C GLY A 320 9.15 -4.22 10.48
N ASN A 321 10.42 -3.83 10.33
CA ASN A 321 10.92 -2.93 9.29
C ASN A 321 10.13 -1.61 9.21
N GLY A 322 9.79 -1.07 10.37
CA GLY A 322 9.03 0.16 10.53
C GLY A 322 9.91 1.40 10.34
N LEU A 323 9.33 2.42 9.69
CA LEU A 323 9.95 3.73 9.48
C LEU A 323 11.27 3.69 8.68
N ASN A 324 11.50 2.62 7.91
CA ASN A 324 12.76 2.37 7.22
C ASN A 324 13.02 3.31 6.04
N CYS A 325 11.99 3.85 5.38
CA CYS A 325 12.13 4.65 4.17
C CYS A 325 11.37 5.98 4.24
N GLU A 326 12.06 7.09 3.95
CA GLU A 326 11.42 8.41 3.86
C GLU A 326 10.50 8.48 2.63
N VAL A 327 9.28 9.00 2.82
CA VAL A 327 8.42 9.45 1.71
C VAL A 327 8.21 10.96 1.73
N GLU A 328 8.13 11.54 0.54
CA GLU A 328 7.74 12.93 0.31
C GLU A 328 6.40 12.97 -0.41
N PHE A 329 5.41 13.66 0.16
CA PHE A 329 4.13 13.91 -0.49
C PHE A 329 4.24 15.20 -1.32
N LEU A 330 3.97 15.10 -2.63
CA LEU A 330 3.85 16.26 -3.51
C LEU A 330 2.45 16.87 -3.42
N ASP A 331 1.45 16.00 -3.20
CA ASP A 331 0.05 16.33 -3.00
C ASP A 331 -0.67 15.16 -2.28
N ALA A 332 -2.00 15.21 -2.16
CA ALA A 332 -2.77 14.17 -1.48
C ALA A 332 -2.77 12.79 -2.18
N ALA A 333 -2.48 12.76 -3.48
CA ALA A 333 -2.47 11.60 -4.37
C ALA A 333 -1.07 11.08 -4.70
N THR A 334 -0.06 11.94 -4.68
CA THR A 334 1.28 11.65 -5.23
C THR A 334 2.35 11.65 -4.14
N MET A 335 3.17 10.60 -4.10
CA MET A 335 4.31 10.49 -3.20
C MET A 335 5.57 10.01 -3.92
N ILE A 336 6.72 10.44 -3.43
CA ILE A 336 8.05 9.97 -3.84
C ILE A 336 8.62 9.12 -2.70
N CYS A 337 9.03 7.88 -3.00
CA CYS A 337 9.78 7.04 -2.08
C CYS A 337 11.28 7.36 -2.20
N ARG A 338 11.93 7.73 -1.09
CA ARG A 338 13.35 8.10 -1.08
C ARG A 338 14.22 6.86 -0.77
N ASN A 339 14.33 5.95 -1.73
CA ASN A 339 15.09 4.70 -1.54
C ASN A 339 16.58 4.89 -1.23
N GLY A 340 17.17 6.01 -1.66
CA GLY A 340 18.61 6.22 -1.53
C GLY A 340 19.43 5.24 -2.37
N ASP A 341 20.73 5.17 -2.08
CA ASP A 341 21.67 4.21 -2.66
C ASP A 341 22.21 3.31 -1.54
N GLN A 342 22.09 2.00 -1.69
CA GLN A 342 22.61 1.02 -0.73
C GLN A 342 24.11 1.21 -0.48
N ARG A 343 24.88 1.58 -1.50
CA ARG A 343 26.34 1.80 -1.36
C ARG A 343 26.64 2.98 -0.43
N GLU A 344 25.78 4.00 -0.46
CA GLU A 344 25.89 5.15 0.43
C GLU A 344 25.46 4.79 1.85
N LEU A 345 24.45 3.94 2.01
CA LEU A 345 24.06 3.35 3.31
C LEU A 345 25.27 2.68 3.98
N ASP A 346 25.92 1.77 3.24
CA ASP A 346 27.05 0.99 3.71
C ASP A 346 28.26 1.89 4.03
N ARG A 347 28.59 2.83 3.11
CA ARG A 347 29.72 3.76 3.26
C ARG A 347 29.56 4.68 4.47
N LEU A 348 28.35 5.17 4.71
CA LEU A 348 28.04 6.09 5.81
C LEU A 348 27.64 5.35 7.09
N LYS A 349 27.59 4.01 7.07
CA LYS A 349 27.18 3.15 8.18
C LYS A 349 25.82 3.57 8.75
N ARG A 350 24.88 3.86 7.87
CA ARG A 350 23.49 4.17 8.24
C ARG A 350 22.71 2.88 8.36
N GLU A 351 21.71 2.87 9.24
CA GLU A 351 20.97 1.66 9.60
C GLU A 351 19.76 1.42 8.69
N SER A 352 19.27 2.48 8.02
CA SER A 352 18.09 2.43 7.15
C SER A 352 18.11 3.54 6.10
N ARG A 353 17.21 3.44 5.11
CA ARG A 353 17.02 4.47 4.07
C ARG A 353 16.56 5.80 4.69
N PHE A 354 15.79 5.74 5.77
CA PHE A 354 15.36 6.90 6.54
C PHE A 354 16.54 7.53 7.28
N HIS A 355 17.42 6.72 7.87
CA HIS A 355 18.63 7.19 8.56
C HIS A 355 19.63 7.90 7.60
N LEU A 356 19.59 7.64 6.28
CA LEU A 356 20.36 8.44 5.31
C LEU A 356 19.93 9.91 5.26
N ARG A 357 18.69 10.21 5.65
CA ARG A 357 18.02 11.49 5.40
C ARG A 357 17.69 12.24 6.69
N SER A 358 17.52 11.50 7.78
CA SER A 358 17.22 12.01 9.12
C SER A 358 18.11 11.32 10.16
N GLU A 359 17.52 10.56 11.08
CA GLU A 359 18.18 9.74 12.09
C GLU A 359 17.64 8.31 12.02
N SER A 360 18.23 7.41 12.80
CA SER A 360 17.74 6.04 12.90
C SER A 360 16.34 5.97 13.51
N GLU A 361 15.49 5.12 12.95
CA GLU A 361 14.20 4.77 13.53
C GLU A 361 14.34 4.16 14.94
N ALA A 362 15.48 3.52 15.25
CA ALA A 362 15.75 2.99 16.59
C ALA A 362 15.73 4.07 17.67
N ALA A 363 16.01 5.34 17.33
CA ALA A 363 15.93 6.45 18.29
C ALA A 363 14.50 6.75 18.77
N LEU A 364 13.48 6.22 18.08
CA LEU A 364 12.06 6.31 18.44
C LEU A 364 11.42 4.95 18.72
N LEU A 365 11.77 3.91 17.97
CA LEU A 365 11.18 2.58 18.14
C LEU A 365 11.94 1.72 19.15
N GLY A 366 13.15 2.11 19.55
CA GLY A 366 14.05 1.30 20.36
C GLY A 366 14.68 0.11 19.62
N VAL A 367 14.29 -0.11 18.36
CA VAL A 367 14.78 -1.16 17.47
C VAL A 367 14.81 -0.67 16.02
N VAL A 368 15.65 -1.30 15.19
CA VAL A 368 15.77 -1.04 13.75
C VAL A 368 15.89 -2.34 12.99
N TYR A 369 15.39 -2.37 11.75
CA TYR A 369 15.50 -3.51 10.85
C TYR A 369 16.95 -3.96 10.67
N SER A 370 17.12 -5.28 10.56
CA SER A 370 18.37 -5.89 10.11
C SER A 370 18.09 -7.01 9.11
N GLU A 371 18.99 -7.23 8.16
CA GLU A 371 18.92 -8.39 7.26
C GLU A 371 19.04 -9.74 7.99
N ALA A 372 19.70 -9.77 9.15
CA ALA A 372 19.82 -10.98 9.96
C ALA A 372 18.43 -11.48 10.39
N GLY A 373 18.08 -12.70 9.95
CA GLY A 373 16.79 -13.32 10.22
C GLY A 373 15.64 -12.89 9.31
N ALA A 374 15.89 -12.04 8.31
CA ALA A 374 14.92 -11.78 7.26
C ALA A 374 14.47 -13.09 6.61
N MET A 375 13.18 -13.18 6.27
CA MET A 375 12.53 -14.34 5.68
C MET A 375 12.49 -15.61 6.54
N THR A 376 12.82 -15.53 7.84
CA THR A 376 12.73 -16.66 8.77
C THR A 376 11.51 -16.54 9.70
N GLY A 377 11.21 -17.57 10.49
CA GLY A 377 10.16 -17.54 11.53
C GLY A 377 10.48 -18.43 12.72
N ALA A 378 10.28 -17.92 13.94
CA ALA A 378 10.58 -18.61 15.20
C ALA A 378 9.70 -18.09 16.36
N PRO A 379 9.56 -18.83 17.47
CA PRO A 379 8.99 -18.29 18.71
C PRO A 379 9.90 -17.24 19.36
N PHE A 380 9.33 -16.45 20.27
CA PHE A 380 10.08 -15.62 21.20
C PHE A 380 10.51 -16.42 22.42
N ARG A 381 11.71 -16.11 22.93
CA ARG A 381 12.20 -16.51 24.24
C ARG A 381 12.09 -15.35 25.21
N LEU A 382 11.42 -15.56 26.33
CA LEU A 382 11.26 -14.53 27.36
C LEU A 382 12.59 -14.21 28.07
N VAL A 383 12.84 -12.93 28.33
CA VAL A 383 14.02 -12.42 29.04
C VAL A 383 13.62 -11.79 30.37
N ASP A 384 12.72 -10.80 30.34
CA ASP A 384 12.27 -10.06 31.53
C ASP A 384 10.81 -10.42 31.87
N ALA A 385 10.65 -11.46 32.71
CA ALA A 385 9.32 -11.92 33.14
C ALA A 385 8.67 -11.01 34.18
N ASP A 386 9.44 -10.15 34.86
CA ASP A 386 8.92 -9.25 35.90
C ASP A 386 8.24 -8.01 35.29
N HIS A 387 8.47 -7.75 34.00
CA HIS A 387 7.83 -6.67 33.28
C HIS A 387 6.31 -6.84 33.21
N TRP A 388 5.56 -5.75 33.42
CA TRP A 388 4.08 -5.76 33.50
C TRP A 388 3.40 -6.36 32.25
N ALA A 389 4.06 -6.32 31.10
CA ALA A 389 3.57 -6.89 29.85
C ALA A 389 3.36 -8.42 29.91
N PHE A 390 4.03 -9.12 30.84
CA PHE A 390 3.91 -10.56 31.03
C PHE A 390 3.15 -10.94 32.31
N ALA A 391 2.59 -9.96 33.02
CA ALA A 391 1.81 -10.21 34.22
C ALA A 391 0.62 -11.13 33.92
N GLY A 392 0.46 -12.20 34.73
CA GLY A 392 -0.64 -13.16 34.59
C GLY A 392 -0.49 -14.16 33.45
N THR A 393 0.62 -14.14 32.69
CA THR A 393 0.87 -15.11 31.61
C THR A 393 1.36 -16.47 32.14
N GLY A 394 1.95 -16.50 33.33
CA GLY A 394 2.60 -17.69 33.90
C GLY A 394 3.96 -18.03 33.28
N LEU A 395 4.48 -17.19 32.38
CA LEU A 395 5.78 -17.38 31.74
C LEU A 395 6.93 -17.06 32.71
N SER A 396 8.02 -17.81 32.58
CA SER A 396 9.29 -17.60 33.29
C SER A 396 10.43 -17.26 32.31
N PRO A 397 11.52 -16.62 32.76
CA PRO A 397 12.66 -16.35 31.89
C PRO A 397 13.16 -17.63 31.21
N GLY A 398 13.35 -17.58 29.89
CA GLY A 398 13.75 -18.72 29.07
C GLY A 398 12.60 -19.47 28.39
N ASP A 399 11.35 -19.28 28.83
CA ASP A 399 10.17 -19.89 28.20
C ASP A 399 9.96 -19.39 26.77
N LEU A 400 9.39 -20.27 25.93
CA LEU A 400 9.06 -19.96 24.55
C LEU A 400 7.57 -19.64 24.40
N PHE A 401 7.25 -18.57 23.67
CA PHE A 401 5.89 -18.20 23.32
C PHE A 401 5.78 -17.73 21.87
N GLY A 402 4.56 -17.69 21.34
CA GLY A 402 4.32 -17.31 19.94
C GLY A 402 4.81 -18.36 18.93
N ALA A 403 4.82 -19.65 19.28
CA ALA A 403 5.24 -20.73 18.38
C ALA A 403 4.31 -20.93 17.17
N ASN A 404 3.04 -20.53 17.29
CA ASN A 404 2.07 -20.55 16.20
C ASN A 404 1.82 -19.13 15.72
N SER A 405 1.99 -18.89 14.42
CA SER A 405 1.60 -17.64 13.77
C SER A 405 0.62 -17.91 12.63
N GLN A 406 -0.28 -16.97 12.40
CA GLN A 406 -1.15 -16.96 11.22
C GLN A 406 -0.43 -16.41 9.98
N HIS A 407 0.83 -16.00 10.10
CA HIS A 407 1.64 -15.52 9.00
C HIS A 407 1.90 -16.65 7.99
N CYS A 408 1.44 -16.48 6.76
CA CYS A 408 1.41 -17.56 5.76
C CYS A 408 2.70 -17.67 4.93
N ARG A 409 3.64 -16.72 5.06
CA ARG A 409 4.85 -16.66 4.22
C ARG A 409 6.09 -17.20 4.95
N CYS A 410 6.31 -16.77 6.18
CA CYS A 410 7.36 -17.27 7.06
C CYS A 410 6.74 -18.07 8.22
N PRO A 411 6.51 -19.38 8.07
CA PRO A 411 6.03 -20.21 9.18
C PRO A 411 7.12 -20.33 10.26
N GLY A 412 6.73 -20.67 11.49
CA GLY A 412 7.67 -21.00 12.57
C GLY A 412 7.53 -20.17 13.84
N GLY A 413 6.75 -19.08 13.81
CA GLY A 413 6.35 -18.35 15.02
C GLY A 413 6.15 -16.86 14.79
N ALA A 414 5.99 -16.12 15.90
CA ALA A 414 5.67 -14.70 15.93
C ALA A 414 6.89 -13.77 15.74
N SER A 415 8.12 -14.29 15.85
CA SER A 415 9.33 -13.57 15.42
C SER A 415 9.65 -14.00 14.00
N ALA A 416 9.08 -13.32 13.00
CA ALA A 416 9.23 -13.73 11.61
C ALA A 416 9.20 -12.59 10.58
N HIS A 417 9.55 -12.98 9.36
CA HIS A 417 9.52 -12.21 8.12
C HIS A 417 10.55 -11.09 8.03
N GLU A 418 10.35 -9.99 8.73
CA GLU A 418 11.36 -8.95 8.89
C GLU A 418 11.41 -8.64 10.37
N THR A 419 12.63 -8.53 10.90
CA THR A 419 12.86 -8.50 12.34
C THR A 419 13.78 -7.35 12.71
N ASP A 420 13.38 -6.61 13.73
CA ASP A 420 14.06 -5.43 14.22
C ASP A 420 14.81 -5.74 15.51
N LYS A 421 15.95 -5.10 15.71
CA LYS A 421 16.89 -5.36 16.82
C LYS A 421 17.35 -4.05 17.46
N ILE A 422 17.76 -4.11 18.72
CA ILE A 422 18.42 -3.01 19.42
C ILE A 422 19.71 -2.68 18.67
N SER A 423 20.02 -1.38 18.63
CA SER A 423 21.21 -0.87 17.95
C SER A 423 21.87 0.27 18.72
N PRO A 424 23.08 0.73 18.33
CA PRO A 424 23.73 1.88 18.97
C PRO A 424 22.90 3.17 18.95
N SER A 425 21.92 3.29 18.04
CA SER A 425 21.01 4.44 17.97
C SER A 425 19.80 4.31 18.90
N SER A 426 19.60 3.16 19.55
CA SER A 426 18.50 2.94 20.49
C SER A 426 18.71 3.74 21.79
N PRO A 427 17.64 4.16 22.49
CA PRO A 427 17.76 4.84 23.77
C PRO A 427 18.57 4.03 24.79
N HIS A 428 19.44 4.69 25.55
CA HIS A 428 20.33 4.03 26.50
C HIS A 428 19.62 3.23 27.62
N ASN A 429 18.37 3.56 27.91
CA ASN A 429 17.52 2.88 28.90
C ASN A 429 16.61 1.79 28.29
N VAL A 430 16.81 1.42 27.02
CA VAL A 430 16.02 0.35 26.38
C VAL A 430 16.18 -0.99 27.10
N LYS A 431 15.06 -1.66 27.37
CA LYS A 431 15.00 -2.96 28.03
C LYS A 431 14.60 -4.03 27.04
N LEU A 432 15.38 -5.11 26.96
CA LEU A 432 15.03 -6.31 26.21
C LEU A 432 14.07 -7.17 27.02
N LEU A 433 12.86 -7.35 26.49
CA LEU A 433 11.79 -8.11 27.12
C LEU A 433 11.76 -9.57 26.66
N ALA A 434 11.90 -9.79 25.35
CA ALA A 434 11.96 -11.12 24.75
C ALA A 434 12.76 -11.08 23.45
N LYS A 435 13.33 -12.21 23.04
CA LYS A 435 14.11 -12.33 21.79
C LYS A 435 13.68 -13.54 20.97
N GLY A 436 13.45 -13.34 19.68
CA GLY A 436 13.16 -14.41 18.74
C GLY A 436 14.28 -15.45 18.66
N THR A 437 13.94 -16.73 18.56
CA THR A 437 14.93 -17.81 18.42
C THR A 437 15.29 -18.13 16.97
N ASN A 438 15.25 -17.11 16.10
CA ASN A 438 15.62 -17.24 14.69
C ASN A 438 17.11 -17.60 14.58
N ARG A 439 17.51 -18.18 13.43
CA ARG A 439 18.92 -18.54 13.19
C ARG A 439 19.80 -17.29 13.15
N ASP A 440 21.10 -17.50 13.38
CA ASP A 440 22.15 -16.48 13.22
C ASP A 440 21.93 -15.21 14.05
N ASP A 441 21.32 -15.38 15.24
CA ASP A 441 20.92 -14.29 16.12
C ASP A 441 19.95 -13.28 15.46
N GLY A 442 19.28 -13.70 14.39
CA GLY A 442 18.37 -12.91 13.57
C GLY A 442 16.99 -12.70 14.17
N GLY A 443 16.79 -12.95 15.47
CA GLY A 443 15.49 -12.81 16.11
C GLY A 443 15.03 -11.37 16.20
N ALA A 444 13.71 -11.15 16.20
CA ALA A 444 13.14 -9.89 16.65
C ALA A 444 13.45 -9.67 18.12
N GLU A 445 13.78 -8.44 18.49
CA GLU A 445 13.96 -8.05 19.89
C GLU A 445 12.76 -7.24 20.34
N MET A 446 11.97 -7.83 21.24
CA MET A 446 10.85 -7.15 21.87
C MET A 446 11.38 -6.26 22.97
N VAL A 447 11.09 -4.96 22.92
CA VAL A 447 11.68 -3.96 23.81
C VAL A 447 10.67 -3.02 24.44
N TYR A 448 11.10 -2.40 25.53
CA TYR A 448 10.41 -1.30 26.17
C TYR A 448 11.39 -0.22 26.62
N TYR A 449 10.99 1.05 26.52
CA TYR A 449 11.67 2.15 27.21
C TYR A 449 10.70 3.27 27.58
N ASP A 450 11.10 4.10 28.54
CA ASP A 450 10.37 5.29 28.99
C ASP A 450 11.17 6.57 28.76
N THR A 451 10.49 7.71 28.83
CA THR A 451 11.10 9.04 28.68
C THR A 451 10.89 9.87 29.94
N ALA A 452 11.72 10.91 30.12
CA ALA A 452 11.60 11.80 31.29
C ALA A 452 10.27 12.56 31.35
N SER A 453 9.58 12.74 30.21
CA SER A 453 8.24 13.35 30.14
C SER A 453 7.11 12.38 30.51
N GLY A 454 7.42 11.11 30.81
CA GLY A 454 6.45 10.06 31.06
C GLY A 454 5.91 9.37 29.80
N GLY A 455 6.55 9.60 28.66
CA GLY A 455 6.28 8.86 27.43
C GLY A 455 6.83 7.44 27.52
N GLU A 456 6.25 6.53 26.75
CA GLU A 456 6.58 5.11 26.78
C GLU A 456 6.55 4.53 25.37
N VAL A 457 7.47 3.61 25.08
CA VAL A 457 7.49 2.88 23.81
C VAL A 457 7.60 1.39 24.09
N PHE A 458 6.69 0.62 23.50
CA PHE A 458 6.75 -0.84 23.44
C PHE A 458 6.83 -1.28 21.98
N SER A 459 7.83 -2.10 21.64
CA SER A 459 8.08 -2.55 20.27
C SER A 459 8.24 -4.07 20.24
N VAL A 460 7.55 -4.75 19.33
CA VAL A 460 7.70 -6.20 19.14
C VAL A 460 8.79 -6.54 18.12
N GLY A 461 9.09 -5.63 17.19
CA GLY A 461 10.13 -5.77 16.18
C GLY A 461 9.91 -6.91 15.19
N SER A 462 8.66 -7.31 14.91
CA SER A 462 8.33 -8.36 13.96
C SER A 462 7.01 -8.11 13.23
N ILE A 463 6.95 -8.48 11.95
CA ILE A 463 5.75 -8.34 11.11
C ILE A 463 4.63 -9.37 11.44
N ALA A 464 4.97 -10.49 12.06
CA ALA A 464 4.22 -11.75 11.93
C ALA A 464 3.12 -12.04 12.97
#